data_AF-S8E5R2-F1
#
_entry.id   AF-S8E5R2-F1
#
_cell.length_a   1.000
_cell.length_b   1.000
_cell.length_c   1.000
_cell.angle_alpha   90.00
_cell.angle_beta   90.00
_cell.angle_gamma   90.00
#
_symmetry.space_group_name_H-M   'P 1'
#
loop_
_entity.id
_entity.type
_entity.pdbx_description
1 polymer ?
#
loop_
_entity_poly.entity_id
_entity_poly.type
_entity_poly.pdbx_seq_one_letter_code
_entity_poly.pdbx_strand_id
1 'polypeptide(L)'
;MVHSGTIIPEDIRVHVSPTVSTIVQFRAIDFGMERCDLQLIIPQDSASTSKPFILEVFRLNSTIPLDMRALTYKTRPPRVSKAAAVEANDAVGTHWSRSFACASDEVLTFELACLPTLDDGDCRVEWWQNKDNPQTGMPHTRDV
;
A
#
# COMPACT_ATOMS: atom_id res chain seq x y z
N MET A 1 -11.20 -28.61 -12.03
CA MET A 1 -10.03 -27.73 -11.80
C MET A 1 -10.51 -26.31 -12.07
N VAL A 2 -10.85 -25.55 -11.03
CA VAL A 2 -11.29 -24.16 -11.18
C VAL A 2 -10.05 -23.30 -11.32
N HIS A 3 -9.79 -22.81 -12.53
CA HIS A 3 -8.85 -21.71 -12.75
C HIS A 3 -9.45 -20.48 -12.07
N SER A 4 -8.92 -20.10 -10.92
CA SER A 4 -9.20 -18.79 -10.33
C SER A 4 -8.59 -17.76 -11.29
N GLY A 5 -9.45 -17.13 -12.09
CA GLY A 5 -9.06 -16.12 -13.05
C GLY A 5 -8.79 -14.80 -12.32
N THR A 6 -7.59 -14.64 -11.78
CA THR A 6 -7.13 -13.34 -11.30
C THR A 6 -6.13 -12.78 -12.30
N ILE A 7 -6.54 -11.76 -13.05
CA ILE A 7 -5.60 -10.88 -13.76
C ILE A 7 -4.91 -10.05 -12.66
N ILE A 8 -3.82 -10.57 -12.13
CA ILE A 8 -2.93 -9.83 -11.23
C ILE A 8 -1.85 -9.24 -12.13
N PRO A 9 -1.70 -7.90 -12.21
CA PRO A 9 -0.63 -7.30 -13.01
C PRO A 9 0.73 -7.83 -12.58
N GLU A 10 1.64 -7.91 -13.55
CA GLU A 10 2.80 -8.81 -13.47
C GLU A 10 3.88 -8.34 -12.48
N ASP A 11 3.85 -7.06 -12.08
CA ASP A 11 4.45 -6.48 -10.87
C ASP A 11 3.78 -5.11 -10.60
N ILE A 12 3.59 -4.73 -9.32
CA ILE A 12 2.94 -3.45 -8.95
C ILE A 12 3.96 -2.51 -8.33
N ARG A 13 4.21 -1.37 -8.98
CA ARG A 13 5.01 -0.27 -8.41
C ARG A 13 4.22 0.43 -7.31
N VAL A 14 4.79 0.49 -6.12
CA VAL A 14 4.30 1.34 -5.03
C VAL A 14 5.19 2.57 -4.94
N HIS A 15 4.60 3.75 -5.02
CA HIS A 15 5.34 5.02 -4.98
C HIS A 15 4.61 6.03 -4.10
N VAL A 16 5.29 6.53 -3.08
CA VAL A 16 4.76 7.55 -2.18
C VAL A 16 5.76 8.69 -2.08
N SER A 17 5.28 9.92 -2.19
CA SER A 17 6.07 11.15 -2.03
C SER A 17 5.20 12.25 -1.40
N PRO A 18 5.72 13.46 -1.14
CA PRO A 18 4.92 14.53 -0.55
C PRO A 18 3.74 14.96 -1.44
N THR A 19 3.81 14.69 -2.74
CA THR A 19 2.78 15.07 -3.74
C THR A 19 2.05 13.88 -4.35
N VAL A 20 2.50 12.66 -4.10
CA VAL A 20 1.92 11.42 -4.66
C VAL A 20 1.56 10.46 -3.53
N SER A 21 0.30 10.03 -3.49
CA SER A 21 -0.14 8.91 -2.68
C SER A 21 -0.43 7.68 -3.53
N THR A 22 -0.26 6.50 -2.96
CA THR A 22 -0.65 5.24 -3.59
C THR A 22 -1.97 4.75 -3.01
N ILE A 23 -2.93 4.39 -3.86
CA ILE A 23 -4.15 3.72 -3.44
C ILE A 23 -4.00 2.22 -3.69
N VAL A 24 -4.23 1.42 -2.66
CA VAL A 24 -4.23 -0.05 -2.74
C VAL A 24 -5.63 -0.56 -2.49
N GLN A 25 -6.03 -1.57 -3.26
CA GLN A 25 -7.34 -2.20 -3.13
C GLN A 25 -7.19 -3.71 -3.17
N PHE A 26 -7.83 -4.39 -2.24
CA PHE A 26 -7.89 -5.85 -2.20
C PHE A 26 -9.29 -6.32 -1.85
N ARG A 27 -9.62 -7.52 -2.33
CA ARG A 27 -10.86 -8.23 -2.01
C ARG A 27 -10.54 -9.22 -0.91
N ALA A 28 -11.23 -9.10 0.22
CA ALA A 28 -11.06 -9.99 1.35
C ALA A 28 -11.42 -11.42 0.93
N ILE A 29 -10.46 -12.33 1.06
CA ILE A 29 -10.69 -13.76 0.91
C ILE A 29 -10.74 -14.31 2.32
N ASP A 30 -11.94 -14.53 2.84
CA ASP A 30 -12.15 -15.07 4.17
C ASP A 30 -12.72 -16.50 4.08
N PHE A 31 -12.05 -17.42 4.75
CA PHE A 31 -12.45 -18.83 4.89
C PHE A 31 -13.39 -19.05 6.09
N GLY A 32 -14.09 -18.00 6.55
CA GLY A 32 -15.03 -18.02 7.68
C GLY A 32 -14.44 -17.59 9.02
N MET A 33 -13.30 -16.87 9.03
CA MET A 33 -12.66 -16.31 10.22
C MET A 33 -13.06 -14.84 10.48
N GLU A 34 -13.67 -14.18 9.49
CA GLU A 34 -14.04 -12.76 9.47
C GLU A 34 -12.89 -11.82 9.86
N ARG A 35 -11.65 -12.25 9.58
CA ARG A 35 -10.42 -11.58 10.02
C ARG A 35 -9.44 -11.43 8.87
N CYS A 36 -9.14 -10.18 8.54
CA CYS A 36 -8.15 -9.81 7.54
C CYS A 36 -6.88 -9.29 8.22
N ASP A 37 -5.75 -9.40 7.53
CA ASP A 37 -4.48 -8.81 7.93
C ASP A 37 -3.97 -7.91 6.80
N LEU A 38 -3.79 -6.62 7.08
CA LEU A 38 -3.13 -5.69 6.17
C LEU A 38 -1.64 -5.72 6.48
N GLN A 39 -0.84 -6.11 5.50
CA GLN A 39 0.61 -6.16 5.62
C GLN A 39 1.26 -5.10 4.72
N LEU A 40 2.21 -4.36 5.28
CA LEU A 40 3.06 -3.42 4.58
C LEU A 40 4.51 -3.86 4.75
N ILE A 41 5.12 -4.27 3.64
CA ILE A 41 6.50 -4.74 3.59
C ILE A 41 7.25 -3.80 2.65
N ILE A 42 8.12 -2.98 3.23
CA ILE A 42 8.98 -2.03 2.52
C ILE A 42 10.39 -2.61 2.58
N PRO A 43 11.01 -2.95 1.44
CA PRO A 43 12.38 -3.44 1.42
C PRO A 43 13.38 -2.37 1.89
N GLN A 44 14.61 -2.81 2.19
CA GLN A 44 15.76 -1.91 2.30
C GLN A 44 16.01 -1.20 0.96
N ASP A 45 16.73 -0.09 0.98
CA ASP A 45 17.12 0.70 -0.21
C ASP A 45 15.92 1.12 -1.09
N SER A 46 14.77 1.33 -0.47
CA SER A 46 13.51 1.73 -1.13
C SER A 46 13.15 3.19 -0.89
N ALA A 47 13.74 3.84 0.12
CA ALA A 47 13.53 5.25 0.42
C ALA A 47 14.63 6.14 -0.14
N SER A 48 14.33 7.43 -0.36
CA SER A 48 15.36 8.41 -0.76
C SER A 48 16.18 8.94 0.42
N THR A 49 15.81 8.60 1.64
CA THR A 49 16.45 9.06 2.88
C THR A 49 16.80 7.87 3.76
N SER A 50 17.94 7.97 4.45
CA SER A 50 18.33 7.00 5.47
C SER A 50 17.69 7.27 6.84
N LYS A 51 17.04 8.44 7.00
CA LYS A 51 16.35 8.80 8.24
C LYS A 51 14.98 8.13 8.28
N PRO A 52 14.54 7.63 9.44
CA PRO A 52 13.18 7.16 9.59
C PRO A 52 12.15 8.26 9.28
N PHE A 53 11.06 7.88 8.63
CA PHE A 53 9.94 8.78 8.31
C PHE A 53 8.60 8.08 8.53
N ILE A 54 7.53 8.87 8.68
CA ILE A 54 6.19 8.32 8.93
C ILE A 54 5.39 8.26 7.63
N LEU A 55 4.93 7.06 7.30
CA LEU A 55 3.89 6.81 6.31
C LEU A 55 2.55 6.68 7.01
N GLU A 56 1.52 7.33 6.47
CA GLU A 56 0.17 7.14 6.95
C GLU A 56 -0.61 6.22 6.03
N VAL A 57 -1.34 5.31 6.67
CA VAL A 57 -2.28 4.42 5.99
C VAL A 57 -3.68 4.90 6.35
N PHE A 58 -4.46 5.28 5.34
CA PHE A 58 -5.84 5.70 5.50
C PHE A 58 -6.80 4.69 4.89
N ARG A 59 -7.93 4.46 5.55
CA ARG A 59 -9.07 3.76 4.97
C ARG A 59 -9.83 4.72 4.07
N LEU A 60 -10.14 4.29 2.84
CA LEU A 60 -10.92 5.08 1.90
C LEU A 60 -12.39 4.63 1.85
N ASN A 61 -13.29 5.56 1.53
CA ASN A 61 -14.72 5.28 1.37
C ASN A 61 -15.02 4.65 0.00
N SER A 62 -14.53 3.43 -0.22
CA SER A 62 -14.85 2.66 -1.42
C SER A 62 -14.98 1.18 -1.10
N THR A 63 -16.18 0.66 -1.32
CA THR A 63 -16.57 -0.75 -1.15
C THR A 63 -16.75 -1.47 -2.49
N ILE A 64 -16.43 -0.79 -3.61
CA ILE A 64 -16.46 -1.34 -4.96
C ILE A 64 -15.11 -1.19 -5.65
N PRO A 65 -14.81 -2.02 -6.67
CA PRO A 65 -13.59 -1.87 -7.45
C PRO A 65 -13.46 -0.48 -8.06
N LEU A 66 -12.29 0.15 -7.94
CA LEU A 66 -12.05 1.48 -8.49
C LEU A 66 -11.72 1.40 -9.98
N ASP A 67 -12.25 2.35 -10.76
CA ASP A 67 -11.78 2.57 -12.13
C ASP A 67 -10.46 3.35 -12.12
N MET A 68 -9.36 2.63 -12.33
CA MET A 68 -8.01 3.20 -12.35
C MET A 68 -7.82 4.29 -13.40
N ARG A 69 -8.60 4.29 -14.49
CA ARG A 69 -8.50 5.30 -15.57
C ARG A 69 -9.20 6.61 -15.20
N ALA A 70 -10.16 6.55 -14.27
CA ALA A 70 -10.92 7.71 -13.80
C ALA A 70 -10.36 8.29 -12.49
N LEU A 71 -9.38 7.64 -11.86
CA LEU A 71 -8.77 8.09 -10.62
C LEU A 71 -7.88 9.32 -10.85
N THR A 72 -8.18 10.38 -10.09
CA THR A 72 -7.43 11.63 -10.01
C THR A 72 -7.45 12.10 -8.57
N TYR A 73 -6.65 13.12 -8.23
CA TYR A 73 -6.73 13.75 -6.91
C TYR A 73 -8.17 14.20 -6.58
N LYS A 74 -8.94 14.69 -7.55
CA LYS A 74 -10.32 15.17 -7.34
C LYS A 74 -11.35 14.03 -7.21
N THR A 75 -11.13 12.92 -7.91
CA THR A 75 -12.09 11.81 -8.00
C THR A 75 -11.76 10.64 -7.06
N ARG A 76 -10.63 10.71 -6.34
CA ARG A 76 -10.28 9.69 -5.35
C ARG A 76 -11.34 9.60 -4.25
N PRO A 77 -11.66 8.39 -3.75
CA PRO A 77 -12.58 8.28 -2.62
C PRO A 77 -12.04 9.01 -1.39
N PRO A 78 -12.91 9.63 -0.57
CA PRO A 78 -12.48 10.36 0.62
C PRO A 78 -11.93 9.42 1.70
N ARG A 79 -11.00 9.94 2.51
CA ARG A 79 -10.49 9.25 3.71
C ARG A 79 -11.60 9.15 4.76
N VAL A 80 -11.80 7.96 5.33
CA VAL A 80 -12.79 7.70 6.38
C VAL A 80 -12.13 7.63 7.75
N SER A 81 -10.97 6.98 7.84
CA SER A 81 -10.25 6.81 9.10
C SER A 81 -8.76 6.58 8.85
N LYS A 82 -7.93 6.92 9.86
CA LYS A 82 -6.51 6.58 9.86
C LYS A 82 -6.34 5.13 10.34
N ALA A 83 -5.87 4.27 9.46
CA ALA A 83 -5.59 2.87 9.74
C ALA A 83 -4.21 2.68 10.39
N ALA A 84 -3.21 3.53 10.10
CA ALA A 84 -1.93 3.48 10.79
C ALA A 84 -1.06 4.72 10.58
N ALA A 85 -0.06 4.86 11.45
CA ALA A 85 1.18 5.59 11.20
C ALA A 85 2.32 4.56 11.27
N VAL A 86 2.97 4.31 10.14
CA VAL A 86 4.06 3.34 10.00
C VAL A 86 5.36 4.10 9.93
N GLU A 87 6.27 3.84 10.86
CA GLU A 87 7.63 4.34 10.77
C GLU A 87 8.41 3.48 9.78
N ALA A 88 8.75 4.07 8.63
CA ALA A 88 9.56 3.43 7.62
C ALA A 88 11.05 3.69 7.92
N ASN A 89 11.85 2.64 7.87
CA ASN A 89 13.30 2.68 8.09
C ASN A 89 14.01 1.98 6.93
N ASP A 90 14.72 2.75 6.11
CA ASP A 90 15.39 2.26 4.92
C ASP A 90 16.58 1.34 5.21
N ALA A 91 17.28 1.58 6.33
CA ALA A 91 18.50 0.85 6.69
C ALA A 91 18.23 -0.61 7.07
N VAL A 92 17.05 -0.91 7.61
CA VAL A 92 16.68 -2.27 8.04
C VAL A 92 15.48 -2.83 7.27
N GLY A 93 14.79 -2.01 6.47
CA GLY A 93 13.51 -2.34 5.88
C GLY A 93 12.38 -2.20 6.90
N THR A 94 11.14 -2.37 6.46
CA THR A 94 9.97 -2.22 7.33
C THR A 94 8.99 -3.34 7.08
N HIS A 95 8.60 -4.02 8.15
CA HIS A 95 7.50 -4.97 8.15
C HIS A 95 6.48 -4.53 9.19
N TRP A 96 5.31 -4.17 8.73
CA TRP A 96 4.20 -3.76 9.57
C TRP A 96 2.96 -4.55 9.18
N SER A 97 2.18 -4.96 10.18
CA SER A 97 0.87 -5.56 9.93
C SER A 97 -0.18 -5.07 10.92
N ARG A 98 -1.43 -5.10 10.49
CA ARG A 98 -2.59 -4.85 11.35
C ARG A 98 -3.75 -5.73 10.94
N SER A 99 -4.25 -6.47 11.91
CA SER A 99 -5.47 -7.25 11.74
C SER A 99 -6.72 -6.42 12.05
N PHE A 100 -7.80 -6.70 11.33
CA PHE A 100 -9.11 -6.08 11.49
C PHE A 100 -10.22 -7.04 11.04
N ALA A 101 -11.45 -6.75 11.45
CA ALA A 101 -12.61 -7.51 11.00
C ALA A 101 -12.94 -7.16 9.55
N CYS A 102 -13.27 -8.17 8.75
CA CYS A 102 -13.69 -8.01 7.36
C CYS A 102 -14.69 -9.12 6.99
N ALA A 103 -15.63 -8.80 6.11
CA ALA A 103 -16.51 -9.83 5.55
C ALA A 103 -15.82 -10.54 4.37
N SER A 104 -16.18 -11.81 4.14
CA SER A 104 -15.75 -12.50 2.93
C SER A 104 -16.26 -11.76 1.69
N ASP A 105 -15.40 -11.63 0.67
CA ASP A 105 -15.66 -10.89 -0.56
C ASP A 105 -15.75 -9.36 -0.41
N GLU A 106 -15.52 -8.81 0.79
CA GLU A 106 -15.50 -7.36 1.00
C GLU A 106 -14.35 -6.71 0.23
N VAL A 107 -14.65 -5.65 -0.53
CA VAL A 107 -13.61 -4.83 -1.17
C VAL A 107 -13.10 -3.78 -0.19
N LEU A 108 -11.80 -3.85 0.06
CA LEU A 108 -11.10 -3.04 1.03
C LEU A 108 -10.14 -2.08 0.31
N THR A 109 -10.31 -0.78 0.53
CA THR A 109 -9.53 0.26 -0.15
C THR A 109 -8.75 1.11 0.85
N PHE A 110 -7.45 1.27 0.62
CA PHE A 110 -6.56 2.06 1.47
C PHE A 110 -5.71 3.03 0.65
N GLU A 111 -5.25 4.09 1.30
CA GLU A 111 -4.31 5.06 0.74
C GLU A 111 -3.04 5.08 1.61
N LEU A 112 -1.88 4.91 0.99
CA LEU A 112 -0.58 5.20 1.58
C LEU A 112 -0.17 6.61 1.18
N ALA A 113 0.11 7.45 2.16
CA ALA A 113 0.50 8.84 1.95
C ALA A 113 1.59 9.28 2.91
N CYS A 114 2.40 10.24 2.47
CA CYS A 114 3.29 10.98 3.35
C CYS A 114 2.50 11.97 4.22
N LEU A 115 2.96 12.15 5.46
CA LEU A 115 2.56 13.31 6.24
C LEU A 115 3.23 14.57 5.67
N PRO A 116 2.53 15.70 5.57
CA PRO A 116 3.18 16.98 5.34
C PRO A 116 4.04 17.30 6.57
N THR A 117 5.35 17.13 6.45
CA THR A 117 6.32 17.63 7.44
C THR A 117 6.62 19.10 7.16
N LEU A 118 6.92 19.86 8.21
CA LEU A 118 7.35 21.26 8.09
C LEU A 118 8.66 21.40 7.30
N ASP A 119 9.46 20.32 7.27
CA ASP A 119 10.62 20.16 6.41
C ASP A 119 10.22 19.37 5.15
N ASP A 120 10.28 20.03 3.99
CA ASP A 120 9.78 19.60 2.67
C ASP A 120 10.56 18.42 2.02
N GLY A 121 11.29 17.62 2.80
CA GLY A 121 12.47 16.91 2.27
C GLY A 121 12.37 15.39 2.07
N ASP A 122 11.88 14.64 3.05
CA ASP A 122 12.45 13.30 3.24
C ASP A 122 11.45 12.13 3.08
N CYS A 123 10.14 12.38 2.99
CA CYS A 123 9.18 11.30 2.79
C CYS A 123 9.05 10.95 1.32
N ARG A 124 9.89 10.03 0.83
CA ARG A 124 9.75 9.42 -0.50
C ARG A 124 10.22 7.98 -0.45
N VAL A 125 9.38 7.08 -0.93
CA VAL A 125 9.63 5.64 -0.96
C VAL A 125 9.06 5.02 -2.21
N GLU A 126 9.80 4.07 -2.76
CA GLU A 126 9.43 3.35 -3.97
C GLU A 126 9.96 1.92 -3.95
N TRP A 127 9.08 0.97 -4.24
CA TRP A 127 9.44 -0.44 -4.42
C TRP A 127 8.43 -1.12 -5.35
N TRP A 128 8.75 -2.34 -5.76
CA TRP A 128 7.88 -3.19 -6.57
C TRP A 128 7.35 -4.34 -5.72
N GLN A 129 6.06 -4.65 -5.80
CA GLN A 129 5.51 -5.88 -5.22
C GLN A 129 5.53 -6.98 -6.26
N ASN A 130 6.17 -8.10 -5.91
CA ASN A 130 6.29 -9.27 -6.77
C ASN A 130 4.97 -10.03 -6.85
N LYS A 131 4.52 -10.36 -8.07
CA LYS A 131 3.32 -11.18 -8.31
C LYS A 131 3.40 -12.59 -7.71
N ASP A 132 4.54 -13.27 -7.89
CA ASP A 132 4.74 -14.67 -7.47
C ASP A 132 4.87 -14.79 -5.95
N ASN A 133 5.29 -13.70 -5.31
CA ASN A 133 5.34 -13.60 -3.86
C ASN A 133 4.94 -12.18 -3.41
N PRO A 134 3.63 -11.89 -3.24
CA PRO A 134 3.13 -10.55 -2.92
C PRO A 134 3.54 -10.07 -1.52
N GLN A 135 4.05 -10.98 -0.68
CA GLN A 135 4.68 -10.66 0.61
C GLN A 135 6.11 -10.13 0.46
N THR A 136 6.72 -10.24 -0.72
CA THR A 136 8.05 -9.66 -0.97
C THR A 136 7.92 -8.38 -1.79
N GLY A 137 8.36 -7.28 -1.19
CA GLY A 137 8.77 -6.11 -1.96
C GLY A 137 10.16 -6.37 -2.55
N MET A 138 10.38 -5.97 -3.78
CA MET A 138 11.68 -5.87 -4.42
C MET A 138 12.06 -4.39 -4.49
N PRO A 139 13.28 -4.01 -4.05
CA PRO A 139 13.74 -2.63 -4.18
C PRO A 139 13.83 -2.22 -5.65
N HIS A 140 13.76 -0.92 -5.92
CA HIS A 140 14.00 -0.41 -7.26
C HIS A 140 15.47 -0.67 -7.63
N THR A 141 15.74 -1.70 -8.44
CA THR A 141 17.05 -1.86 -9.07
C THR A 141 17.26 -0.68 -10.02
N ARG A 142 18.18 0.23 -9.66
CA ARG A 142 18.69 1.19 -10.65
C ARG A 142 19.45 0.38 -11.67
N ASP A 143 18.86 0.19 -12.85
CA ASP A 143 19.58 -0.34 -14.01
C ASP A 143 20.84 0.51 -14.22
N VAL A 144 22.00 -0.13 -14.12
CA VAL A 144 23.32 0.43 -14.49
C VAL A 144 23.60 0.07 -15.94
#